data_AF-A0A1G9U323-F1
#
_entry.id   AF-A0A1G9U323-F1
#
_cell.length_a   1.000
_cell.length_b   1.000
_cell.length_c   1.000
_cell.angle_alpha   90.00
_cell.angle_beta   90.00
_cell.angle_gamma   90.00
#
_symmetry.space_group_name_H-M   'P 1'
#
loop_
_entity.id
_entity.type
_entity.pdbx_description
1 polymer ?
#
loop_
_entity_poly.entity_id
_entity_poly.type
_entity_poly.pdbx_seq_one_letter_code
_entity_poly.pdbx_strand_id
1 'polypeptide(L)'
;MATEMQRLIIRNIDRDSLLSAIADREDIVEVMQMFRDSNDYAPREYLTIKEFAKYLKASESYVRNLAKHAEISKVFSVTKIGREYRLDRLSYEKWRSNGGCF
;
A
#
# COMPACT_ATOMS: atom_id res chain seq x y z
N MET A 1 -21.49 23.05 -11.67
CA MET A 1 -20.84 23.15 -13.00
C MET A 1 -20.07 24.46 -13.05
N ALA A 2 -18.79 24.46 -13.44
CA ALA A 2 -17.99 25.69 -13.48
C ALA A 2 -18.41 26.60 -14.65
N THR A 3 -18.53 27.90 -14.37
CA THR A 3 -18.90 28.95 -15.33
C THR A 3 -17.81 29.14 -16.39
N GLU A 4 -18.15 29.76 -17.52
CA GLU A 4 -17.25 29.94 -18.66
C GLU A 4 -16.00 30.78 -18.31
N MET A 5 -16.15 31.79 -17.44
CA MET A 5 -15.02 32.52 -16.86
C MET A 5 -14.12 31.64 -15.99
N GLN A 6 -14.69 30.75 -15.17
CA GLN A 6 -13.89 29.83 -14.36
C GLN A 6 -13.08 28.86 -15.23
N ARG A 7 -13.64 28.42 -16.38
CA ARG A 7 -12.90 27.60 -17.35
C ARG A 7 -11.76 28.35 -18.04
N LEU A 8 -11.95 29.65 -18.32
CA LEU A 8 -10.92 30.53 -18.90
C LEU A 8 -9.78 30.80 -17.91
N ILE A 9 -10.08 30.98 -16.63
CA ILE A 9 -9.07 31.16 -15.57
C ILE A 9 -8.23 29.89 -15.43
N ILE A 10 -8.85 28.71 -15.37
CA ILE A 10 -8.14 27.43 -15.24
C ILE A 10 -7.16 27.17 -16.40
N ARG A 11 -7.48 27.66 -17.61
CA ARG A 11 -6.61 27.49 -18.79
C ARG A 11 -5.36 28.37 -18.80
N ASN A 12 -5.33 29.43 -17.99
CA ASN A 12 -4.21 30.38 -17.91
C ASN A 12 -3.41 30.28 -16.61
N ILE A 13 -3.79 29.39 -15.69
CA ILE A 13 -2.99 29.10 -14.50
C ILE A 13 -1.81 28.23 -14.92
N ASP A 14 -0.60 28.66 -14.53
CA ASP A 14 0.62 27.89 -14.67
C ASP A 14 0.48 26.50 -14.00
N ARG A 15 1.03 25.46 -14.64
CA ARG A 15 0.81 24.07 -14.24
C ARG A 15 1.32 23.79 -12.82
N ASP A 16 2.42 24.41 -12.43
CA ASP A 16 3.00 24.23 -11.09
C ASP A 16 2.15 24.96 -10.05
N SER A 17 1.65 26.14 -10.39
CA SER A 17 0.70 26.89 -9.55
C SER A 17 -0.63 26.16 -9.34
N LEU A 18 -1.13 25.47 -10.38
CA LEU A 18 -2.33 24.61 -10.27
C LEU A 18 -2.06 23.41 -9.36
N LEU A 19 -0.89 22.78 -9.49
CA LEU A 19 -0.50 21.64 -8.67
C LEU A 19 -0.31 22.03 -7.20
N SER A 20 0.29 23.18 -6.92
CA SER A 20 0.39 23.75 -5.56
C SER A 20 -0.98 24.03 -4.96
N ALA A 21 -1.89 24.68 -5.69
CA ALA A 21 -3.25 24.96 -5.22
C ALA A 21 -4.09 23.70 -4.98
N ILE A 22 -3.80 22.62 -5.70
CA ILE A 22 -4.39 21.29 -5.47
C ILE A 22 -3.77 20.65 -4.22
N ALA A 23 -2.44 20.73 -4.06
CA ALA A 23 -1.72 20.17 -2.92
C ALA A 23 -2.05 20.86 -1.58
N ASP A 24 -2.37 22.16 -1.61
CA ASP A 24 -2.74 22.97 -0.44
C ASP A 24 -4.18 22.71 0.07
N ARG A 25 -4.97 21.88 -0.62
CA ARG A 25 -6.27 21.45 -0.10
C ARG A 25 -6.06 20.36 0.97
N GLU A 26 -6.36 20.69 2.23
CA GLU A 26 -6.34 19.75 3.37
C GLU A 26 -7.07 18.42 3.06
N ASP A 27 -8.16 18.50 2.28
CA ASP A 27 -8.93 17.34 1.81
C ASP A 27 -8.08 16.30 1.06
N ILE A 28 -7.06 16.70 0.29
CA ILE A 28 -6.24 15.74 -0.48
C ILE A 28 -5.32 14.95 0.45
N VAL A 29 -4.82 15.56 1.52
CA VAL A 29 -3.99 14.87 2.50
C VAL A 29 -4.82 13.84 3.26
N GLU A 30 -6.02 14.22 3.71
CA GLU A 30 -6.96 13.29 4.36
C GLU A 30 -7.41 12.17 3.41
N VAL A 31 -7.73 12.49 2.16
CA VAL A 31 -8.07 11.50 1.13
C VAL A 31 -6.90 10.55 0.86
N MET A 32 -5.68 11.07 0.74
CA MET A 32 -4.49 10.23 0.58
C MET A 32 -4.20 9.35 1.80
N GLN A 33 -4.48 9.83 3.01
CA GLN A 33 -4.38 9.03 4.24
C GLN A 33 -5.44 7.92 4.25
N MET A 34 -6.70 8.23 3.89
CA MET A 34 -7.75 7.24 3.74
C MET A 34 -7.40 6.15 2.71
N PHE A 35 -6.74 6.53 1.61
CA PHE A 35 -6.24 5.56 0.62
C PHE A 35 -5.04 4.75 1.10
N ARG A 36 -4.13 5.33 1.89
CA ARG A 36 -2.98 4.60 2.48
C ARG A 36 -3.42 3.57 3.51
N ASP A 37 -4.40 3.90 4.33
CA ASP A 37 -4.84 3.04 5.43
C ASP A 37 -5.97 2.09 5.03
N SER A 38 -6.64 2.34 3.89
CA SER A 38 -7.55 1.38 3.29
C SER A 38 -6.79 0.16 2.76
N ASN A 39 -7.20 -1.02 3.21
CA ASN A 39 -6.63 -2.30 2.79
C ASN A 39 -6.75 -2.54 1.26
N ASP A 40 -7.72 -1.88 0.61
CA ASP A 40 -8.02 -1.99 -0.82
C ASP A 40 -7.13 -1.13 -1.71
N TYR A 41 -6.55 -0.06 -1.15
CA TYR A 41 -5.75 0.92 -1.90
C TYR A 41 -4.32 1.07 -1.38
N ALA A 42 -4.00 0.44 -0.25
CA ALA A 42 -2.65 0.40 0.29
C ALA A 42 -1.69 -0.19 -0.75
N PRO A 43 -0.52 0.44 -0.99
CA PRO A 43 0.49 -0.12 -1.88
C PRO A 43 0.90 -1.51 -1.40
N ARG A 44 0.91 -2.48 -2.33
CA ARG A 44 1.27 -3.87 -2.07
C ARG A 44 2.53 -4.25 -2.82
N GLU A 45 3.41 -4.95 -2.13
CA GLU A 45 4.58 -5.57 -2.73
C GLU A 45 4.55 -7.06 -2.46
N TYR A 46 3.82 -7.77 -3.32
CA TYR A 46 3.67 -9.21 -3.22
C TYR A 46 4.91 -9.94 -3.73
N LEU A 47 5.57 -10.68 -2.83
CA LEU A 47 6.71 -11.53 -3.16
C LEU A 47 6.34 -13.01 -3.08
N THR A 48 7.00 -13.83 -3.87
CA THR A 48 6.95 -15.30 -3.74
C THR A 48 7.62 -15.77 -2.44
N ILE A 49 7.36 -17.01 -2.03
CA ILE A 49 8.03 -17.63 -0.88
C ILE A 49 9.56 -17.52 -0.98
N LYS A 50 10.12 -17.76 -2.17
CA LYS A 50 11.57 -17.75 -2.41
C LYS A 50 12.17 -16.35 -2.27
N GLU A 51 11.51 -15.34 -2.83
CA GLU A 51 11.93 -13.95 -2.72
C GLU A 51 11.82 -13.45 -1.27
N PHE A 52 10.72 -13.79 -0.59
CA PHE A 52 10.52 -13.40 0.80
C PHE A 52 11.52 -14.11 1.73
N ALA A 53 11.88 -15.37 1.45
CA ALA A 53 12.92 -16.10 2.17
C ALA A 53 14.29 -15.43 2.04
N LYS A 54 14.63 -14.96 0.83
CA LYS A 54 15.85 -14.18 0.60
C LYS A 54 15.83 -12.85 1.36
N TYR A 55 14.69 -12.15 1.35
CA TYR A 55 14.48 -10.91 2.08
C TYR A 55 14.67 -11.10 3.61
N LEU A 56 14.03 -12.11 4.20
CA LEU A 56 14.16 -12.41 5.64
C LEU A 56 15.48 -13.08 6.02
N LYS A 57 16.27 -13.54 5.04
CA LYS A 57 17.43 -14.43 5.25
C LYS A 57 17.05 -15.68 6.06
N ALA A 58 15.93 -16.29 5.69
CA ALA A 58 15.35 -17.46 6.35
C ALA A 58 15.11 -18.61 5.36
N SER A 59 14.74 -19.79 5.87
CA SER A 59 14.38 -20.92 5.01
C SER A 59 13.00 -20.74 4.37
N GLU A 60 12.78 -21.30 3.18
CA GLU A 60 11.45 -21.29 2.54
C GLU A 60 10.38 -21.98 3.40
N SER A 61 10.77 -22.98 4.19
CA SER A 61 9.87 -23.68 5.12
C SER A 61 9.33 -22.72 6.20
N TYR A 62 10.22 -21.91 6.79
CA TYR A 62 9.85 -20.88 7.75
C TYR A 62 8.86 -19.88 7.12
N VAL A 63 9.14 -19.40 5.91
CA VAL A 63 8.26 -18.45 5.22
C VAL A 63 6.90 -19.06 4.88
N ARG A 64 6.82 -20.36 4.50
CA ARG A 64 5.52 -21.03 4.29
C ARG A 64 4.70 -21.11 5.57
N ASN A 65 5.34 -21.39 6.70
CA ASN A 65 4.66 -21.42 7.98
C ASN A 65 4.22 -20.02 8.42
N LEU A 66 5.07 -19.01 8.20
CA LEU A 66 4.72 -17.60 8.42
C LEU A 66 3.52 -17.18 7.55
N ALA A 67 3.48 -17.58 6.28
CA ALA A 67 2.36 -17.29 5.38
C ALA A 67 1.05 -17.93 5.86
N LYS A 68 1.10 -19.19 6.32
CA LYS A 68 -0.06 -19.88 6.93
C LYS A 68 -0.52 -19.17 8.20
N HIS A 69 0.43 -18.80 9.06
CA HIS A 69 0.11 -18.06 10.28
C HIS A 69 -0.59 -16.75 9.95
N ALA A 70 -0.07 -15.98 9.00
CA ALA A 70 -0.67 -14.73 8.54
C ALA A 70 -2.05 -14.92 7.91
N GLU A 71 -2.25 -15.99 7.12
CA GLU A 71 -3.55 -16.30 6.53
C GLU A 71 -4.62 -16.57 7.59
N ILE A 72 -4.27 -17.30 8.66
CA ILE A 72 -5.18 -17.68 9.74
C ILE A 72 -5.44 -16.50 10.68
N SER A 73 -4.37 -15.83 11.12
CA SER A 73 -4.44 -14.78 12.15
C SER A 73 -4.71 -13.38 11.58
N LYS A 74 -4.66 -13.22 10.25
CA LYS A 74 -4.87 -11.94 9.54
C LYS A 74 -3.93 -10.81 9.98
N VAL A 75 -2.73 -11.14 10.46
CA VAL A 75 -1.78 -10.17 11.01
C VAL A 75 -1.06 -9.30 9.96
N PHE A 76 -0.92 -9.81 8.74
CA PHE A 76 -0.50 -9.03 7.56
C PHE A 76 -1.06 -9.69 6.30
N SER A 77 -0.92 -9.02 5.15
CA SER A 77 -1.58 -9.45 3.93
C SER A 77 -0.83 -10.56 3.22
N VAL A 78 -1.53 -11.66 3.01
CA VAL A 78 -1.11 -12.78 2.19
C VAL A 78 -2.22 -13.14 1.22
N THR A 79 -1.84 -13.54 0.02
CA THR A 79 -2.77 -14.04 -0.99
C THR A 79 -2.28 -15.34 -1.59
N LYS A 80 -3.16 -16.08 -2.24
CA LYS A 80 -2.85 -17.31 -2.96
C LYS A 80 -3.04 -17.08 -4.46
N ILE A 81 -2.02 -17.44 -5.24
CA ILE A 81 -2.13 -17.55 -6.69
C ILE A 81 -2.00 -19.04 -7.02
N GLY A 82 -3.14 -19.68 -7.29
CA GLY A 82 -3.21 -21.14 -7.40
C GLY A 82 -2.86 -21.82 -6.08
N ARG A 83 -1.79 -22.62 -6.07
CA ARG A 83 -1.29 -23.34 -4.89
C ARG A 83 -0.13 -22.63 -4.18
N GLU A 84 0.27 -21.45 -4.64
CA GLU A 84 1.40 -20.71 -4.08
C GLU A 84 0.96 -19.50 -3.27
N TYR A 85 1.65 -19.25 -2.17
CA TYR A 85 1.51 -18.00 -1.42
C TYR A 85 2.24 -16.86 -2.12
N ARG A 86 1.67 -15.67 -1.96
CA ARG A 86 2.32 -14.38 -2.13
C ARG A 86 2.16 -13.60 -0.84
N LEU A 87 3.26 -13.08 -0.32
CA LEU A 87 3.30 -12.32 0.94
C LEU A 87 3.59 -10.87 0.59
N ASP A 88 2.79 -9.95 1.14
CA ASP A 88 3.03 -8.53 0.96
C ASP A 88 4.11 -8.04 1.93
N ARG A 89 5.26 -7.61 1.40
CA ARG A 89 6.41 -7.15 2.20
C ARG A 89 6.05 -5.93 3.06
N LEU A 90 5.29 -5.00 2.51
CA LEU A 90 4.99 -3.73 3.18
C LEU A 90 4.10 -3.93 4.41
N SER A 91 3.02 -4.72 4.28
CA SER A 91 2.19 -5.05 5.45
C SER A 91 2.90 -5.93 6.47
N TYR A 92 3.82 -6.82 6.06
CA TYR A 92 4.65 -7.57 7.00
C TYR A 92 5.57 -6.64 7.82
N GLU A 93 6.22 -5.67 7.18
CA GLU A 93 7.07 -4.69 7.86
C GLU A 93 6.28 -3.86 8.87
N LYS A 94 5.09 -3.39 8.49
CA LYS A 94 4.16 -2.68 9.39
C LYS A 94 3.77 -3.54 10.60
N TRP A 95 3.48 -4.82 10.38
CA TRP A 95 3.17 -5.75 11.48
C TRP A 95 4.37 -5.95 12.41
N ARG A 96 5.58 -6.12 11.87
CA ARG A 96 6.81 -6.27 12.68
C ARG A 96 7.16 -5.00 13.45
N SER A 97 7.02 -3.82 12.85
CA SER A 97 7.28 -2.54 13.53
C SER A 97 6.32 -2.32 14.70
N ASN A 98 5.11 -2.86 14.61
CA ASN A 98 4.10 -2.82 15.67
C ASN A 98 4.30 -3.91 16.74
N GLY A 99 5.44 -4.59 16.76
CA GLY A 99 5.79 -5.60 17.76
C GLY A 99 5.32 -7.02 17.44
N GLY A 100 4.83 -7.27 16.22
CA GLY A 100 4.42 -8.61 15.80
C GLY A 100 5.55 -9.64 15.89
N CYS A 101 5.27 -10.85 16.39
CA CYS A 101 6.23 -11.94 16.46
C CYS A 101 5.66 -13.25 15.87
N PHE A 102 6.55 -14.05 15.28
CA PHE A 102 6.27 -15.38 14.72
C PHE A 102 7.37 -16.33 15.17
#